data_AF-A0A958FBM9-F1
#
_entry.id   AF-A0A958FBM9-F1
#
_cell.length_a   1.000
_cell.length_b   1.000
_cell.length_c   1.000
_cell.angle_alpha   90.00
_cell.angle_beta   90.00
_cell.angle_gamma   90.00
#
_symmetry.space_group_name_H-M   'P 1'
#
loop_
_entity.id
_entity.type
_entity.pdbx_description
1 polymer ?
#
loop_
_entity_poly.entity_id
_entity_poly.type
_entity_poly.pdbx_seq_one_letter_code
_entity_poly.pdbx_strand_id
1 'polypeptide(L)'
;MTLDQAYQICREITISHYENFPVASRLLPAQSRKHIYPIYAFARHADDLADEAGDREGLLAWREMLHRCLREAVGHPIFQALADTIRRFELPV
;
A
#
# COMPACT_ATOMS: atom_id res chain seq x y z
N MET A 1 -14.05 8.14 3.70
CA MET A 1 -13.25 7.04 4.29
C MET A 1 -12.22 7.65 5.22
N THR A 2 -12.00 7.07 6.39
CA THR A 2 -10.99 7.52 7.35
C THR A 2 -9.64 6.87 7.08
N LEU A 3 -8.57 7.46 7.61
CA LEU A 3 -7.22 6.88 7.50
C LEU A 3 -7.12 5.50 8.15
N ASP A 4 -7.76 5.29 9.30
CA ASP A 4 -7.78 3.99 9.96
C ASP A 4 -8.51 2.92 9.13
N GLN A 5 -9.61 3.29 8.46
CA GLN A 5 -10.29 2.41 7.50
C GLN A 5 -9.37 2.04 6.33
N ALA A 6 -8.61 3.01 5.80
CA ALA A 6 -7.65 2.77 4.73
C ALA A 6 -6.53 1.78 5.16
N TYR A 7 -5.98 1.95 6.36
CA TYR A 7 -5.01 1.01 6.94
C TYR A 7 -5.60 -0.39 7.15
N GLN A 8 -6.84 -0.48 7.60
CA GLN A 8 -7.52 -1.75 7.81
C GLN A 8 -7.73 -2.50 6.49
N ILE A 9 -8.14 -1.80 5.42
CA ILE A 9 -8.24 -2.39 4.07
C ILE A 9 -6.88 -2.92 3.61
N CYS A 10 -5.81 -2.14 3.77
CA CYS A 10 -4.46 -2.58 3.40
C CYS A 10 -4.04 -3.83 4.18
N ARG A 11 -4.40 -3.91 5.47
CA ARG A 11 -4.14 -5.08 6.31
C ARG A 11 -4.89 -6.32 5.80
N GLU A 12 -6.16 -6.17 5.43
CA GLU A 12 -6.98 -7.27 4.89
C GLU A 12 -6.39 -7.82 3.59
N ILE A 13 -6.01 -6.94 2.66
CA ILE A 13 -5.32 -7.30 1.41
C ILE A 13 -4.01 -8.05 1.72
N THR A 14 -3.21 -7.53 2.66
CA THR A 14 -1.93 -8.15 3.01
C THR A 14 -2.12 -9.55 3.59
N ILE A 15 -3.10 -9.73 4.46
CA ILE A 15 -3.37 -11.02 5.11
C ILE A 15 -3.98 -12.03 4.12
N SER A 16 -4.85 -11.59 3.21
CA SER A 16 -5.47 -12.49 2.22
C SER A 16 -4.46 -13.04 1.21
N HIS A 17 -3.40 -12.29 0.91
CA HIS A 17 -2.38 -12.69 -0.06
C HIS A 17 -1.12 -13.29 0.56
N TYR A 18 -0.94 -13.22 1.89
CA TYR A 18 0.35 -13.56 2.50
C TYR A 18 0.17 -14.23 3.88
N GLU A 19 0.07 -15.56 3.88
CA GLU A 19 -0.11 -16.37 5.10
C GLU A 19 1.03 -16.18 6.14
N ASN A 20 2.24 -15.79 5.70
CA ASN A 20 3.43 -15.67 6.56
C ASN A 20 3.77 -14.23 7.03
N PHE A 21 3.03 -13.21 6.61
CA PHE A 21 3.34 -11.80 6.87
C PHE A 21 3.24 -11.42 8.35
N PRO A 22 2.28 -11.99 9.12
CA PRO A 22 2.24 -11.80 10.57
C PRO A 22 3.51 -12.29 11.27
N VAL A 23 4.30 -13.18 10.65
CA VAL A 23 5.54 -13.70 11.23
C VAL A 23 6.71 -12.76 10.94
N ALA A 24 6.91 -12.35 9.69
CA ALA A 24 7.99 -11.43 9.32
C ALA A 24 7.85 -10.05 9.99
N SER A 25 6.61 -9.55 10.10
CA SER A 25 6.32 -8.26 10.76
C SER A 25 6.51 -8.27 12.29
N ARG A 26 6.62 -9.45 12.95
CA ARG A 26 6.92 -9.51 14.40
C ARG A 26 8.32 -8.99 14.74
N LEU A 27 9.24 -8.99 13.78
CA LEU A 27 10.58 -8.42 13.93
C LEU A 27 10.57 -6.88 14.00
N LEU A 28 9.48 -6.25 13.56
CA LEU A 28 9.31 -4.79 13.63
C LEU A 28 8.66 -4.36 14.96
N PRO A 29 8.96 -3.14 15.45
CA PRO A 29 8.24 -2.53 16.56
C PRO A 29 6.74 -2.50 16.31
N ALA A 30 5.93 -2.79 17.34
CA ALA A 30 4.47 -2.92 17.20
C ALA A 30 3.81 -1.71 16.54
N GLN A 31 4.29 -0.51 16.86
CA GLN A 31 3.82 0.76 16.31
C GLN A 31 4.10 0.93 14.80
N SER A 32 5.15 0.28 14.28
CA SER A 32 5.56 0.40 12.87
C SER A 32 4.89 -0.63 11.96
N ARG A 33 4.38 -1.75 12.51
CA ARG A 33 3.82 -2.86 11.72
C ARG A 33 2.68 -2.44 10.81
N LYS A 34 1.82 -1.52 11.27
CA LYS A 34 0.66 -1.04 10.49
C LYS A 34 1.08 -0.32 9.20
N HIS A 35 2.26 0.27 9.19
CA HIS A 35 2.77 1.05 8.08
C HIS A 35 3.37 0.18 6.96
N ILE A 36 3.59 -1.11 7.19
CA ILE A 36 4.04 -2.03 6.13
C ILE A 36 2.87 -2.49 5.26
N TYR A 37 1.65 -2.60 5.82
CA TYR A 37 0.47 -3.02 5.06
C TYR A 37 0.20 -2.20 3.79
N PRO A 38 0.21 -0.85 3.80
CA PRO A 38 -0.01 -0.09 2.58
C PRO A 38 1.11 -0.24 1.55
N ILE A 39 2.37 -0.41 1.98
CA ILE A 39 3.51 -0.66 1.08
C ILE A 39 3.33 -2.00 0.38
N TYR A 40 2.98 -3.03 1.15
CA TYR A 40 2.72 -4.36 0.60
C TYR A 40 1.50 -4.37 -0.32
N ALA A 41 0.38 -3.78 0.10
CA ALA A 41 -0.83 -3.73 -0.73
C ALA A 41 -0.59 -2.98 -2.05
N PHE A 42 0.22 -1.92 -2.04
CA PHE A 42 0.65 -1.22 -3.25
C PHE A 42 1.45 -2.12 -4.20
N ALA A 43 2.46 -2.82 -3.67
CA ALA A 43 3.30 -3.72 -4.46
C ALA A 43 2.50 -4.89 -5.02
N ARG A 44 1.65 -5.53 -4.21
CA ARG A 44 0.82 -6.65 -4.65
C ARG A 44 -0.10 -6.27 -5.79
N HIS A 45 -0.74 -5.11 -5.71
CA HIS A 45 -1.62 -4.66 -6.80
C HIS A 45 -0.84 -4.37 -8.08
N ALA A 46 0.39 -3.84 -7.98
CA ALA A 46 1.26 -3.67 -9.14
C ALA A 46 1.66 -5.02 -9.75
N ASP A 47 2.00 -6.02 -8.93
CA ASP A 47 2.31 -7.37 -9.39
C ASP A 47 1.09 -8.01 -10.07
N ASP A 48 -0.11 -7.88 -9.51
CA ASP A 48 -1.36 -8.38 -10.12
C ASP A 48 -1.58 -7.79 -11.53
N LEU A 49 -1.35 -6.48 -11.69
CA LEU A 49 -1.45 -5.79 -12.97
C LEU A 49 -0.39 -6.29 -13.97
N ALA A 50 0.82 -6.58 -13.51
CA ALA A 50 1.92 -7.02 -14.35
C ALA A 50 1.78 -8.50 -14.78
N ASP A 51 1.53 -9.39 -13.83
CA ASP A 51 1.63 -10.84 -14.03
C ASP A 51 0.31 -11.46 -14.51
N GLU A 52 -0.83 -11.04 -13.96
CA GLU A 52 -2.12 -11.66 -14.26
C GLU A 52 -2.81 -10.99 -15.45
N ALA A 53 -2.67 -9.67 -15.59
CA ALA A 53 -3.35 -8.90 -16.63
C ALA A 53 -2.44 -8.49 -17.81
N GLY A 54 -1.12 -8.45 -17.62
CA GLY A 54 -0.20 -7.83 -18.58
C GLY A 54 -0.58 -6.37 -18.89
N ASP A 55 -1.22 -5.69 -17.95
CA ASP A 55 -1.87 -4.39 -18.16
C ASP A 55 -0.90 -3.24 -17.94
N ARG A 56 -0.16 -2.94 -19.01
CA ARG A 56 0.80 -1.83 -19.03
C ARG A 56 0.14 -0.47 -18.74
N GLU A 57 -1.07 -0.24 -19.24
CA GLU A 57 -1.77 1.04 -19.04
C GLU A 57 -2.22 1.16 -17.57
N GLY A 58 -2.71 0.06 -16.98
CA GLY A 58 -3.00 -0.05 -15.56
C GLY A 58 -1.77 0.26 -14.69
N LEU A 59 -0.61 -0.29 -15.02
CA LEU A 59 0.65 -0.01 -14.32
C LEU A 59 1.06 1.47 -14.41
N LEU A 60 0.93 2.09 -15.57
CA LEU A 60 1.23 3.51 -15.76
C LEU A 60 0.26 4.39 -14.95
N ALA A 61 -1.03 4.06 -14.96
CA ALA A 61 -2.04 4.74 -14.16
C ALA A 61 -1.77 4.58 -12.65
N TRP A 62 -1.37 3.38 -12.22
CA TRP A 62 -1.00 3.08 -10.83
C TRP A 62 0.20 3.90 -10.37
N ARG A 63 1.22 4.02 -11.23
CA ARG A 63 2.40 4.86 -10.98
C ARG A 63 2.05 6.35 -10.92
N GLU A 64 1.20 6.85 -11.80
CA GLU A 64 0.77 8.25 -11.72
C GLU A 64 -0.03 8.52 -10.44
N MET A 65 -0.87 7.57 -10.02
CA MET A 65 -1.62 7.69 -8.76
C MET A 65 -0.70 7.78 -7.53
N LEU A 66 0.44 7.07 -7.53
CA LEU A 66 1.48 7.21 -6.49
C LEU A 66 1.99 8.65 -6.41
N HIS A 67 2.34 9.25 -7.55
CA HIS A 67 2.82 10.63 -7.55
C HIS A 67 1.73 11.64 -7.17
N ARG A 68 0.49 11.39 -7.59
CA ARG A 68 -0.66 12.24 -7.24
C ARG A 68 -0.97 12.21 -5.75
N CYS A 69 -0.99 11.04 -5.13
CA CYS A 69 -1.37 10.92 -3.71
C CYS A 69 -0.41 11.64 -2.75
N LEU A 70 0.82 11.89 -3.19
CA LEU A 70 1.79 12.69 -2.45
C LEU A 70 1.47 14.19 -2.48
N ARG A 71 0.86 14.67 -3.58
CA ARG A 71 0.50 16.08 -3.78
C ARG A 71 -0.90 16.43 -3.30
N GLU A 72 -1.85 15.51 -3.46
CA GLU A 72 -3.26 15.74 -3.18
C GLU A 72 -3.94 14.51 -2.55
N ALA A 73 -5.09 14.73 -1.92
CA ALA A 73 -5.90 13.63 -1.41
C ALA A 73 -6.54 12.86 -2.57
N VAL A 74 -6.37 11.54 -2.57
CA VAL A 74 -6.95 10.64 -3.59
C VAL A 74 -8.01 9.74 -2.97
N GLY A 75 -9.00 9.32 -3.76
CA GLY A 75 -10.13 8.50 -3.32
C GLY A 75 -9.83 7.02 -3.08
N HIS A 76 -8.55 6.60 -3.13
CA HIS A 76 -8.17 5.19 -3.12
C HIS A 76 -7.53 4.78 -1.77
N PRO A 77 -8.01 3.69 -1.11
CA PRO A 77 -7.56 3.32 0.24
C PRO A 77 -6.07 3.05 0.36
N ILE A 78 -5.51 2.26 -0.57
CA ILE A 78 -4.07 1.96 -0.59
C ILE A 78 -3.26 3.27 -0.62
N PHE A 79 -3.58 4.18 -1.52
CA PHE A 79 -2.84 5.43 -1.67
C PHE A 79 -3.04 6.42 -0.52
N GLN A 80 -4.20 6.41 0.16
CA GLN A 80 -4.39 7.23 1.37
C GLN A 80 -3.46 6.76 2.50
N ALA A 81 -3.43 5.47 2.80
CA ALA A 81 -2.57 4.91 3.84
C ALA A 81 -1.08 4.93 3.45
N LEU A 82 -0.77 4.74 2.17
CA LEU A 82 0.59 4.82 1.64
C LEU A 82 1.14 6.25 1.71
N ALA A 83 0.36 7.25 1.30
CA ALA A 83 0.80 8.65 1.39
C ALA A 83 1.03 9.09 2.83
N ASP A 84 0.18 8.66 3.78
CA ASP A 84 0.41 8.88 5.22
C ASP A 84 1.71 8.22 5.69
N THR A 85 1.95 6.96 5.29
CA THR A 85 3.19 6.25 5.62
C THR A 85 4.43 6.94 5.06
N ILE A 86 4.41 7.31 3.77
CA ILE A 86 5.53 7.99 3.12
C ILE A 86 5.85 9.31 3.81
N ARG A 87 4.84 10.13 4.12
CA ARG A 87 5.05 11.43 4.81
C ARG A 87 5.54 11.25 6.24
N ARG A 88 5.03 10.25 6.97
CA ARG A 88 5.40 10.01 8.38
C ARG A 88 6.83 9.53 8.55
N PHE A 89 7.36 8.77 7.59
CA PHE A 89 8.71 8.18 7.65
C PHE A 89 9.68 8.78 6.64
N GLU A 90 9.26 9.83 5.92
CA GLU A 90 10.05 10.51 4.88
C GLU A 90 10.65 9.52 3.87
N LEU A 91 9.84 8.55 3.43
CA LEU A 91 10.29 7.50 2.53
C LEU A 91 10.61 8.09 1.14
N PRO A 92 11.70 7.64 0.48
CA PRO A 92 11.99 8.04 -0.90
C PRO A 92 10.99 7.39 -1.86
N VAL A 93 10.68 8.11 -2.94
CA VAL A 93 9.77 7.69 -4.03
C VAL A 93 10.44 7.94 -5.37
#